data_AF-A0A1H0KSC1-F1
#
_entry.id   AF-A0A1H0KSC1-F1
#
_cell.length_a   1.000
_cell.length_b   1.000
_cell.length_c   1.000
_cell.angle_alpha   90.00
_cell.angle_beta   90.00
_cell.angle_gamma   90.00
#
_symmetry.space_group_name_H-M   'P 1'
#
loop_
_entity.id
_entity.type
_entity.pdbx_description
1 polymer ?
#
loop_
_entity_poly.entity_id
_entity_poly.type
_entity_poly.pdbx_seq_one_letter_code
_entity_poly.pdbx_strand_id
1 'polypeptide(L)'
;MKDSILEFHEYQRLIHSCLRRWKLPEPYEDCQQESYLIYARCVEKYDPERSKFSTFFFQTLYRHFQTENRKNRRDREAVHFFSIQQKPLEKDPLKEPLLLFDIQHYSSLTLNEQIIFEQTYIGYTVAEIARLSGKSPSTIKRARKQIKRKISNGLLVE
;
A
#
# COMPACT_ATOMS: atom_id res chain seq x y z
N MET A 1 -14.18 11.35 45.78
CA MET A 1 -15.15 11.52 44.68
C MET A 1 -15.06 10.25 43.85
N LYS A 2 -16.15 9.49 43.69
CA LYS A 2 -16.15 8.33 42.78
C LYS A 2 -16.03 8.89 41.37
N ASP A 3 -14.88 8.71 40.71
CA ASP A 3 -14.76 9.03 39.29
C ASP A 3 -15.76 8.13 38.55
N SER A 4 -16.88 8.73 38.12
CA SER A 4 -17.85 8.06 37.28
C SER A 4 -17.18 7.75 35.94
N ILE A 5 -17.15 6.48 35.56
CA ILE A 5 -16.72 6.06 34.23
C ILE A 5 -17.63 6.78 33.22
N LEU A 6 -17.03 7.50 32.28
CA LEU A 6 -17.77 8.19 31.22
C LEU A 6 -18.14 7.19 30.12
N GLU A 7 -19.13 7.53 29.31
CA GLU A 7 -19.46 6.77 28.10
C GLU A 7 -18.29 6.72 27.12
N PHE A 8 -18.22 5.66 26.31
CA PHE A 8 -17.12 5.44 25.38
C PHE A 8 -16.84 6.63 24.44
N HIS A 9 -17.90 7.26 23.92
CA HIS A 9 -17.78 8.38 22.99
C HIS A 9 -17.06 9.60 23.58
N GLU A 10 -17.13 9.79 24.91
CA GLU A 10 -16.44 10.88 25.60
C GLU A 10 -14.91 10.71 25.54
N TYR A 11 -14.43 9.48 25.35
CA TYR A 11 -13.01 9.17 25.21
C TYR A 11 -12.49 9.24 23.78
N GLN A 12 -13.32 9.63 22.79
CA GLN A 12 -12.92 9.65 21.39
C GLN A 12 -11.66 10.51 21.15
N ARG A 13 -11.56 11.70 21.75
CA ARG A 13 -10.37 12.56 21.63
C ARG A 13 -9.11 11.88 22.16
N LEU A 14 -9.24 11.14 23.27
CA LEU A 14 -8.14 10.41 23.90
C LEU A 14 -7.70 9.23 23.01
N ILE A 15 -8.65 8.49 22.44
CA ILE A 15 -8.39 7.41 21.49
C ILE A 15 -7.65 7.95 20.27
N HIS A 16 -8.17 8.99 19.62
CA HIS A 16 -7.54 9.63 18.47
C HIS A 16 -6.12 10.12 18.78
N SER A 17 -5.90 10.69 19.97
CA SER A 17 -4.56 11.13 20.39
C SER A 17 -3.56 9.96 20.46
N CYS A 18 -4.03 8.78 20.90
CA CYS A 18 -3.20 7.59 20.99
C CYS A 18 -2.90 6.99 19.60
N LEU A 19 -3.91 6.89 18.74
CA LEU A 19 -3.75 6.38 17.37
C LEU A 19 -2.80 7.25 16.54
N ARG A 20 -2.94 8.57 16.63
CA ARG A 20 -2.02 9.53 15.96
C ARG A 20 -0.59 9.39 16.44
N ARG A 21 -0.37 9.17 17.73
CA ARG A 21 0.98 8.97 18.29
C ARG A 21 1.68 7.75 17.68
N TRP A 22 0.92 6.70 17.36
CA TRP A 22 1.43 5.50 16.71
C TRP A 22 1.45 5.59 15.18
N LYS A 23 1.05 6.72 14.59
CA LYS A 23 0.99 6.97 13.14
C LYS A 23 0.22 5.86 12.40
N LEU A 24 -0.85 5.36 13.00
CA LEU A 24 -1.73 4.39 12.32
C LEU A 24 -2.42 5.09 11.15
N PRO A 25 -2.55 4.42 9.98
CA PRO A 25 -3.18 5.01 8.81
C PRO A 25 -4.70 5.13 9.01
N GLU A 26 -5.28 6.17 8.44
CA GLU A 26 -6.73 6.28 8.30
C GLU A 26 -7.23 5.38 7.14
N PRO A 27 -8.45 4.85 7.21
CA PRO A 27 -9.49 5.09 8.21
C PRO A 27 -9.30 4.31 9.52
N TYR A 28 -9.64 4.93 10.66
CA TYR A 28 -9.50 4.33 12.00
C TYR A 28 -10.66 3.41 12.41
N GLU A 29 -11.53 2.97 11.49
CA GLU A 29 -12.74 2.23 11.84
C GLU A 29 -12.43 0.97 12.67
N ASP A 30 -11.50 0.15 12.20
CA ASP A 30 -11.02 -1.04 12.92
C ASP A 30 -10.40 -0.66 14.28
N CYS A 31 -9.61 0.42 14.30
CA CYS A 31 -8.99 0.91 15.53
C CYS A 31 -10.02 1.41 16.55
N GLN A 32 -11.14 1.99 16.09
CA GLN A 32 -12.23 2.45 16.94
C GLN A 32 -13.01 1.27 17.52
N GLN A 33 -13.33 0.27 16.70
CA GLN A 33 -13.95 -0.98 17.17
C GLN A 33 -13.07 -1.68 18.20
N GLU A 34 -11.78 -1.79 17.95
CA GLU A 34 -10.85 -2.40 18.87
C GLU A 34 -10.71 -1.60 20.17
N SER A 35 -10.68 -0.27 20.08
CA SER A 35 -10.68 0.63 21.24
C SER A 35 -11.92 0.44 22.11
N TYR A 36 -13.10 0.17 21.50
CA TYR A 36 -14.33 -0.14 22.22
C TYR A 36 -14.24 -1.46 22.99
N LEU A 37 -13.69 -2.51 22.37
CA LEU A 37 -13.48 -3.79 23.05
C LEU A 37 -12.52 -3.66 24.24
N ILE A 38 -11.47 -2.85 24.11
CA ILE A 38 -10.54 -2.54 25.20
C ILE A 38 -11.25 -1.76 26.30
N TYR A 39 -12.07 -0.77 25.94
CA TYR A 39 -12.86 0.00 26.90
C TYR A 39 -13.77 -0.91 27.73
N ALA A 40 -14.55 -1.80 27.09
CA ALA A 40 -15.43 -2.73 27.79
C ALA A 40 -14.68 -3.59 28.81
N ARG A 41 -13.52 -4.15 28.41
CA ARG A 41 -12.64 -4.91 29.32
C ARG A 41 -12.06 -4.06 30.45
N CYS A 42 -11.76 -2.79 30.18
CA CYS A 42 -11.27 -1.86 31.19
C CYS A 42 -12.35 -1.54 32.22
N VAL A 43 -13.61 -1.39 31.80
CA VAL A 43 -14.74 -1.16 32.72
C VAL A 43 -14.87 -2.31 33.71
N GLU A 44 -14.80 -3.55 33.24
CA GLU A 44 -14.90 -4.74 34.10
C GLU A 44 -13.75 -4.87 35.11
N LYS A 45 -12.55 -4.43 34.74
CA LYS A 45 -11.31 -4.59 35.52
C LYS A 45 -10.89 -3.33 36.29
N TYR A 46 -11.68 -2.27 36.21
CA TYR A 46 -11.29 -0.99 36.77
C TYR A 46 -11.26 -1.03 38.29
N ASP A 47 -10.13 -0.63 38.86
CA ASP A 47 -9.93 -0.45 40.29
C ASP A 47 -9.74 1.05 40.58
N PRO A 48 -10.74 1.72 41.19
CA PRO A 48 -10.71 3.15 41.43
C PRO A 48 -9.64 3.58 42.45
N GLU A 49 -9.13 2.66 43.28
CA GLU A 49 -8.10 2.98 44.27
C GLU A 49 -6.72 3.18 43.62
N ARG A 50 -6.51 2.66 42.40
CA ARG A 50 -5.21 2.71 41.72
C ARG A 50 -5.01 3.97 40.89
N SER A 51 -6.03 4.40 40.14
CA SER A 51 -5.94 5.54 39.23
C SER A 51 -7.31 5.96 38.71
N LYS A 52 -7.38 7.12 38.04
CA LYS A 52 -8.56 7.51 37.25
C LYS A 52 -8.80 6.56 36.09
N PHE A 53 -10.06 6.28 35.76
CA PHE A 53 -10.41 5.39 34.65
C PHE A 53 -9.77 5.81 33.32
N SER A 54 -9.80 7.11 33.01
CA SER A 54 -9.21 7.65 31.77
C SER A 54 -7.71 7.36 31.65
N THR A 55 -6.98 7.47 32.76
CA THR A 55 -5.55 7.14 32.83
C THR A 55 -5.32 5.64 32.63
N PHE A 56 -6.10 4.81 33.31
CA PHE A 56 -6.03 3.35 33.20
C PHE A 56 -6.34 2.87 31.76
N PHE A 57 -7.43 3.38 31.20
CA PHE A 57 -7.85 3.10 29.84
C PHE A 57 -6.79 3.55 28.83
N PHE A 58 -6.29 4.80 28.94
CA PHE A 58 -5.24 5.29 28.04
C PHE A 58 -3.97 4.45 28.09
N GLN A 59 -3.52 4.04 29.29
CA GLN A 59 -2.33 3.20 29.41
C GLN A 59 -2.54 1.82 28.77
N THR A 60 -3.72 1.22 28.96
CA THR A 60 -4.06 -0.06 28.36
C THR A 60 -4.11 0.05 26.83
N LEU A 61 -4.78 1.08 26.31
CA LEU A 61 -4.89 1.35 24.88
C LEU A 61 -3.52 1.64 24.24
N TYR A 62 -2.69 2.44 24.91
CA TYR A 62 -1.33 2.74 24.47
C TYR A 62 -0.46 1.47 24.37
N ARG A 63 -0.50 0.61 25.38
CA ARG A 63 0.24 -0.66 25.39
C ARG A 63 -0.25 -1.64 24.33
N HIS A 64 -1.55 -1.67 24.09
CA HIS A 64 -2.16 -2.48 23.03
C HIS A 64 -1.61 -2.09 21.66
N PHE A 65 -1.80 -0.83 21.25
CA PHE A 65 -1.31 -0.37 19.95
C PHE A 65 0.21 -0.36 19.83
N GLN A 66 0.94 -0.20 20.94
CA GLN A 66 2.40 -0.40 20.94
C GLN A 66 2.76 -1.84 20.56
N THR A 67 2.05 -2.81 21.12
CA THR A 67 2.31 -4.24 20.90
C THR A 67 1.98 -4.63 19.46
N GLU A 68 0.83 -4.18 18.96
CA GLU A 68 0.42 -4.38 17.56
C GLU A 68 1.41 -3.74 16.59
N ASN A 69 1.85 -2.51 16.84
CA ASN A 69 2.84 -1.86 15.97
C ASN A 69 4.19 -2.61 15.98
N ARG A 70 4.63 -3.11 17.14
CA ARG A 70 5.83 -3.97 17.23
C ARG A 70 5.67 -5.29 16.49
N LYS A 71 4.47 -5.88 16.49
CA LYS A 71 4.15 -7.10 15.74
C LYS A 71 4.17 -6.81 14.23
N ASN A 72 3.44 -5.80 13.79
CA ASN A 72 3.41 -5.35 12.40
C ASN A 72 4.81 -4.99 11.88
N ARG A 73 5.67 -4.38 12.71
CA ARG A 73 7.05 -4.10 12.32
C ARG A 73 7.85 -5.39 12.10
N ARG A 74 7.75 -6.36 13.02
CA ARG A 74 8.40 -7.68 12.85
C ARG A 74 7.86 -8.41 11.62
N ASP A 75 6.57 -8.35 11.38
CA ASP A 75 5.94 -8.98 10.22
C ASP A 75 6.42 -8.30 8.92
N ARG A 76 6.54 -6.96 8.90
CA ARG A 76 7.13 -6.22 7.77
C ARG A 76 8.60 -6.56 7.57
N GLU A 77 9.38 -6.68 8.63
CA GLU A 77 10.80 -7.08 8.56
C GLU A 77 10.93 -8.52 8.04
N ALA A 78 10.07 -9.43 8.48
CA ALA A 78 10.03 -10.80 7.99
C ALA A 78 9.61 -10.85 6.51
N VAL A 79 8.53 -10.16 6.13
CA VAL A 79 8.10 -10.04 4.73
C VAL A 79 9.20 -9.42 3.88
N HIS A 80 9.87 -8.38 4.36
CA HIS A 80 10.99 -7.76 3.66
C HIS A 80 12.17 -8.73 3.47
N PHE A 81 12.48 -9.53 4.49
CA PHE A 81 13.49 -10.58 4.41
C PHE A 81 13.13 -11.65 3.36
N PHE A 82 11.86 -12.08 3.32
CA PHE A 82 11.38 -13.02 2.30
C PHE A 82 11.26 -12.37 0.91
N SER A 83 10.96 -11.08 0.80
CA SER A 83 10.86 -10.37 -0.47
C SER A 83 12.23 -10.08 -1.09
N ILE A 84 13.28 -9.90 -0.30
CA ILE A 84 14.66 -9.79 -0.82
C ILE A 84 15.12 -11.11 -1.44
N GLN A 85 14.65 -12.25 -0.94
CA GLN A 85 14.99 -13.57 -1.50
C GLN A 85 14.11 -13.98 -2.69
N GLN A 86 12.94 -13.36 -2.85
CA GLN A 86 12.20 -13.48 -4.09
C GLN A 86 12.82 -12.59 -5.17
N LYS A 87 13.76 -13.14 -5.94
CA LYS A 87 13.75 -12.81 -7.37
C LYS A 87 12.31 -13.03 -7.84
N PRO A 88 11.69 -12.12 -8.61
CA PRO A 88 10.33 -12.34 -9.09
C PRO A 88 10.39 -13.58 -9.99
N LEU A 89 9.99 -14.72 -9.43
CA LEU A 89 10.01 -16.01 -10.07
C LEU A 89 8.61 -16.59 -10.06
N GLU A 90 7.69 -15.80 -10.59
CA GLU A 90 6.46 -16.29 -11.18
C GLU A 90 6.21 -15.46 -12.43
N LYS A 91 6.33 -16.10 -13.59
CA LYS A 91 5.71 -15.59 -14.81
C LYS A 91 4.22 -15.70 -14.54
N ASP A 92 3.62 -14.59 -14.12
CA ASP A 92 2.18 -14.44 -14.01
C ASP A 92 1.50 -15.02 -15.28
N PRO A 93 0.57 -15.99 -15.17
CA PRO A 93 -0.20 -16.46 -16.32
C PRO A 93 -1.06 -15.35 -16.96
N LEU A 94 -1.24 -14.20 -16.29
CA LEU A 94 -1.81 -12.96 -16.85
C LEU A 94 -0.78 -12.09 -17.57
N LYS A 95 0.47 -12.54 -17.78
CA LYS A 95 1.30 -12.06 -18.90
C LYS A 95 0.74 -12.57 -20.23
N GLU A 96 -0.54 -12.31 -20.48
CA GLU A 96 -1.08 -12.28 -21.83
C GLU A 96 -0.41 -11.06 -22.48
N PRO A 97 0.46 -11.23 -23.50
CA PRO A 97 1.27 -10.11 -23.95
C PRO A 97 0.44 -8.95 -24.50
N LEU A 98 -0.82 -9.17 -24.89
CA LEU A 98 -1.67 -8.19 -25.56
C LEU A 98 -3.14 -8.64 -25.42
N LEU A 99 -4.03 -7.81 -24.86
CA LEU A 99 -5.49 -7.97 -25.08
C LEU A 99 -5.76 -7.89 -26.60
N LEU A 100 -6.88 -8.43 -27.11
CA LEU A 100 -7.18 -8.46 -28.55
C LEU A 100 -7.04 -7.07 -29.23
N PHE A 101 -7.35 -6.00 -28.49
CA PHE A 101 -7.15 -4.60 -28.90
C PHE A 101 -5.66 -4.22 -29.01
N ASP A 102 -4.82 -4.70 -28.11
CA ASP A 102 -3.37 -4.50 -28.15
C ASP A 102 -2.74 -5.27 -29.32
N ILE A 103 -3.26 -6.44 -29.71
CA ILE A 103 -2.78 -7.21 -30.88
C ILE A 103 -2.95 -6.43 -32.19
N GLN A 104 -4.12 -5.80 -32.37
CA GLN A 104 -4.40 -4.99 -33.57
C GLN A 104 -3.44 -3.79 -33.65
N HIS A 105 -3.17 -3.11 -32.54
CA HIS A 105 -2.27 -1.96 -32.52
C HIS A 105 -0.78 -2.36 -32.61
N TYR A 106 -0.40 -3.50 -32.03
CA TYR A 106 0.95 -4.06 -32.09
C TYR A 106 1.34 -4.47 -33.53
N SER A 107 0.37 -4.84 -34.36
CA SER A 107 0.61 -5.15 -35.78
C SER A 107 1.10 -3.94 -36.60
N SER A 108 0.77 -2.71 -36.17
CA SER A 108 1.21 -1.46 -36.83
C SER A 108 2.61 -0.99 -36.39
N LEU A 109 3.19 -1.65 -35.38
CA LEU A 109 4.51 -1.35 -34.85
C LEU A 109 5.58 -2.13 -35.62
N THR A 110 6.71 -1.48 -35.90
CA THR A 110 7.91 -2.17 -36.37
C THR A 110 8.46 -3.09 -35.29
N LEU A 111 9.24 -4.11 -35.66
CA LEU A 111 9.87 -5.03 -34.69
C LEU A 111 10.64 -4.30 -33.57
N ASN A 112 11.31 -3.20 -33.92
CA ASN A 112 12.01 -2.36 -32.94
C ASN A 112 11.05 -1.65 -31.97
N GLU A 113 9.92 -1.17 -32.46
CA GLU A 113 8.90 -0.53 -31.64
C GLU A 113 8.16 -1.53 -30.76
N GLN A 114 7.92 -2.74 -31.28
CA GLN A 114 7.33 -3.87 -30.57
C GLN A 114 8.17 -4.25 -29.34
N ILE A 115 9.48 -4.44 -29.52
CA ILE A 115 10.42 -4.74 -28.43
C ILE A 115 10.44 -3.60 -27.38
N ILE A 116 10.47 -2.34 -27.84
CA ILE A 116 10.48 -1.19 -26.93
C ILE A 116 9.13 -1.08 -26.18
N PHE A 117 8.02 -1.35 -26.85
CA PHE A 117 6.69 -1.34 -26.25
C PHE A 117 6.56 -2.41 -25.18
N GLU A 118 6.93 -3.65 -25.48
CA GLU A 118 6.90 -4.77 -24.53
C GLU A 118 7.75 -4.48 -23.30
N GLN A 119 8.99 -4.03 -23.48
CA GLN A 119 9.86 -3.67 -22.36
C GLN A 119 9.29 -2.48 -21.54
N THR A 120 8.63 -1.54 -22.20
CA THR A 120 7.95 -0.43 -21.53
C THR A 120 6.76 -0.91 -20.71
N TYR A 121 5.99 -1.85 -21.26
CA TYR A 121 4.81 -2.44 -20.65
C TYR A 121 5.17 -3.26 -19.41
N ILE A 122 6.28 -4.00 -19.47
CA ILE A 122 6.84 -4.76 -18.33
C ILE A 122 7.38 -3.84 -17.21
N GLY A 123 7.51 -2.54 -17.46
CA GLY A 123 7.91 -1.55 -16.46
C GLY A 123 9.37 -1.14 -16.50
N TYR A 124 10.15 -1.52 -17.53
CA TYR A 124 11.52 -1.05 -17.66
C TYR A 124 11.59 0.47 -17.88
N THR A 125 12.56 1.10 -17.23
CA THR A 125 12.85 2.52 -17.41
C THR A 125 13.51 2.78 -18.76
N VAL A 126 13.47 4.03 -19.22
CA VAL A 126 14.12 4.44 -20.49
C VAL A 126 15.61 4.11 -20.50
N ALA A 127 16.29 4.25 -19.36
CA ALA A 127 17.72 3.96 -19.23
C ALA A 127 18.02 2.46 -19.34
N GLU A 128 17.16 1.61 -18.76
CA GLU A 128 17.30 0.16 -18.83
C GLU A 128 17.03 -0.36 -20.25
N ILE A 129 15.98 0.14 -20.90
CA ILE A 129 15.68 -0.20 -22.31
C ILE A 129 16.82 0.25 -23.22
N ALA A 130 17.36 1.44 -23.01
CA ALA A 130 18.51 1.95 -23.77
C ALA A 130 19.73 1.02 -23.64
N ARG A 131 20.03 0.58 -22.42
CA ARG A 131 21.11 -0.38 -22.14
C ARG A 131 20.86 -1.74 -22.78
N LEU A 132 19.64 -2.28 -22.65
CA LEU A 132 19.27 -3.60 -23.17
C LEU A 132 19.24 -3.65 -24.70
N SER A 133 18.86 -2.55 -25.35
CA SER A 133 18.73 -2.46 -26.81
C SER A 133 19.96 -1.88 -27.52
N GLY A 134 21.00 -1.50 -26.77
CA GLY A 134 22.20 -0.86 -27.32
C GLY A 134 21.94 0.52 -27.95
N LYS A 135 20.87 1.21 -27.54
CA LYS A 135 20.43 2.49 -28.12
C LYS A 135 20.58 3.63 -27.12
N SER A 136 20.62 4.87 -27.61
CA SER A 136 20.62 6.04 -26.71
C SER A 136 19.26 6.21 -26.01
N PRO A 137 19.22 6.76 -24.77
CA PRO A 137 17.98 7.10 -24.10
C PRO A 137 17.07 8.04 -24.91
N SER A 138 17.66 8.93 -25.72
CA SER A 138 16.91 9.84 -26.60
C SER A 138 16.18 9.10 -27.72
N THR A 139 16.76 8.01 -28.22
CA THR A 139 16.15 7.13 -29.23
C THR A 139 14.95 6.40 -28.64
N ILE A 140 15.06 5.91 -27.40
CA ILE A 140 13.97 5.23 -26.71
C ILE A 140 12.80 6.17 -26.42
N LYS A 141 13.08 7.41 -25.96
CA LYS A 141 12.04 8.43 -25.75
C LYS A 141 11.31 8.78 -27.05
N ARG A 142 12.04 8.91 -28.17
CA ARG A 142 11.45 9.16 -29.50
C ARG A 142 10.57 8.00 -29.96
N ALA A 143 11.04 6.77 -29.80
CA ALA A 143 10.28 5.57 -30.13
C ALA A 143 8.98 5.48 -29.31
N ARG A 144 9.02 5.67 -27.98
CA ARG A 144 7.81 5.70 -27.12
C ARG A 144 6.80 6.75 -27.59
N LYS A 145 7.27 7.94 -28.01
CA LYS A 145 6.39 9.00 -28.55
C LYS A 145 5.75 8.60 -29.87
N GLN A 146 6.48 7.93 -30.77
CA GLN A 146 5.95 7.43 -32.04
C GLN A 146 4.93 6.31 -31.82
N ILE A 147 5.23 5.36 -30.95
CA ILE A 147 4.31 4.28 -30.54
C ILE A 147 3.00 4.85 -30.00
N LYS A 148 3.08 5.82 -29.07
CA LYS A 148 1.88 6.49 -28.54
C LYS A 148 1.03 7.12 -29.64
N ARG A 149 1.65 7.79 -30.63
CA ARG A 149 0.93 8.39 -31.77
C ARG A 149 0.25 7.34 -32.65
N LYS A 150 0.93 6.23 -32.93
CA LYS A 150 0.37 5.13 -33.73
C LYS A 150 -0.84 4.50 -33.04
N ILE A 151 -0.76 4.30 -31.73
CA ILE A 151 -1.86 3.77 -30.91
C ILE A 151 -3.02 4.78 -30.84
N SER A 152 -2.75 6.06 -30.57
CA SER A 152 -3.79 7.08 -30.45
C SER A 152 -4.52 7.37 -31.77
N ASN A 153 -3.86 7.25 -32.92
CA ASN A 153 -4.51 7.45 -34.21
C ASN A 153 -5.40 6.25 -34.63
N GLY A 154 -5.13 5.05 -34.12
CA GLY A 154 -6.00 3.88 -34.33
C GLY A 154 -7.34 3.98 -33.59
N LEU A 155 -7.36 4.70 -32.46
CA LEU A 155 -8.55 4.94 -31.61
C LEU A 155 -9.54 5.98 -32.17
N LEU A 156 -9.18 6.73 -33.23
CA LEU A 156 -10.01 7.80 -33.81
C LEU A 156 -10.69 7.39 -35.12
N VAL A 157 -10.68 6.10 -35.48
CA VAL A 157 -11.26 5.57 -36.73
C VAL A 157 -12.57 4.80 -36.46
N GLU A 158 -13.13 4.90 -35.25
CA GLU A 158 -14.50 4.46 -34.92
C GLU A 158 -15.47 5.64 -34.81
#